data_AF-A0A090V6I8-F1
#
_entry.id   AF-A0A090V6I8-F1
#
_cell.length_a   1.000
_cell.length_b   1.000
_cell.length_c   1.000
_cell.angle_alpha   90.00
_cell.angle_beta   90.00
_cell.angle_gamma   90.00
#
_symmetry.space_group_name_H-M   'P 1'
#
loop_
_entity.id
_entity.type
_entity.pdbx_description
1 polymer ?
#
loop_
_entity_poly.entity_id
_entity_poly.type
_entity_poly.pdbx_seq_one_letter_code
_entity_poly.pdbx_strand_id
1 'polypeptide(L)'
;MNKDKNDKHESSTGISIGKSYGNTFSNVDVIGYGNGIIMDEAYNTTFNSINIIGLQALKVIKETQILLSKIKLDEKLQNDINIKLKEIETAPTKESATSTYMKLISSLSDHVTVLTPIWPHLCILAGSLIA
;
A
#
# COMPACT_ATOMS: atom_id res chain seq x y z
N MET A 1 -38.22 -5.32 3.45
CA MET A 1 -37.31 -4.26 3.95
C MET A 1 -36.70 -4.77 5.23
N ASN A 2 -35.46 -5.27 5.18
CA ASN A 2 -34.76 -5.70 6.38
C ASN A 2 -33.41 -5.00 6.42
N LYS A 3 -33.14 -4.45 7.60
CA LYS A 3 -32.12 -3.47 7.96
C LYS A 3 -30.75 -3.79 7.36
N ASP A 4 -30.24 -2.85 6.54
CA ASP A 4 -28.81 -2.75 6.26
C ASP A 4 -28.08 -2.72 7.61
N LYS A 5 -27.35 -3.80 7.90
CA LYS A 5 -26.32 -3.76 8.92
C LYS A 5 -25.29 -2.75 8.41
N ASN A 6 -25.31 -1.55 8.98
CA ASN A 6 -24.15 -0.68 9.00
C ASN A 6 -23.07 -1.42 9.78
N ASP A 7 -22.38 -2.35 9.11
CA ASP A 7 -21.11 -2.88 9.57
C ASP A 7 -20.17 -1.67 9.53
N LYS A 8 -20.07 -0.98 10.68
CA LYS A 8 -19.00 -0.02 10.91
C LYS A 8 -17.71 -0.80 10.77
N HIS A 9 -17.08 -0.70 9.62
CA HIS A 9 -15.70 -1.14 9.45
C HIS A 9 -14.84 -0.30 10.39
N GLU A 10 -14.63 -0.79 11.60
CA GLU A 10 -13.60 -0.23 12.48
C GLU A 10 -12.25 -0.44 11.80
N SER A 11 -11.53 0.66 11.57
CA SER A 11 -10.20 0.64 10.97
C SER A 11 -9.28 -0.23 11.81
N SER A 12 -8.66 -1.25 11.19
CA SER A 12 -7.64 -2.06 11.86
C SER A 12 -6.46 -1.17 12.24
N THR A 13 -5.91 -1.31 13.45
CA THR A 13 -4.82 -0.46 13.96
C THR A 13 -3.56 -1.29 14.14
N GLY A 14 -2.43 -0.83 13.60
CA GLY A 14 -1.17 -1.57 13.65
C GLY A 14 -0.48 -1.46 15.01
N ILE A 15 -0.36 -0.24 15.53
CA ILE A 15 0.18 0.02 16.86
C ILE A 15 -0.77 0.97 17.58
N SER A 16 -1.21 0.58 18.78
CA SER A 16 -2.03 1.41 19.66
C SER A 16 -1.31 1.60 20.99
N ILE A 17 -0.98 2.84 21.34
CA ILE A 17 -0.28 3.18 22.59
C ILE A 17 -1.13 4.16 23.38
N GLY A 18 -1.68 3.72 24.52
CA GLY A 18 -2.54 4.60 25.34
C GLY A 18 -1.78 5.80 25.90
N LYS A 19 -0.60 5.59 26.50
CA LYS A 19 0.27 6.66 27.03
C LYS A 19 1.71 6.44 26.62
N SER A 20 2.37 7.46 26.07
CA SER A 20 3.79 7.42 25.68
C SER A 20 4.56 8.63 26.21
N TYR A 21 5.62 8.39 26.99
CA TYR A 21 6.44 9.46 27.59
C TYR A 21 7.93 9.17 27.41
N GLY A 22 8.66 10.07 26.72
CA GLY A 22 10.12 9.98 26.59
C GLY A 22 10.63 8.84 25.71
N ASN A 23 9.78 8.26 24.86
CA ASN A 23 10.14 7.13 24.00
C ASN A 23 10.70 7.61 22.66
N THR A 24 11.67 6.85 22.13
CA THR A 24 12.10 6.97 20.73
C THR A 24 11.77 5.68 20.01
N PHE A 25 10.95 5.80 18.97
CA PHE A 25 10.61 4.70 18.08
C PHE A 25 11.41 4.88 16.79
N SER A 26 12.23 3.89 16.48
CA SER A 26 13.10 3.90 15.29
C SER A 26 12.87 2.65 14.48
N ASN A 27 12.85 2.77 13.16
CA ASN A 27 12.70 1.65 12.21
C ASN A 27 11.41 0.85 12.45
N VAL A 28 10.28 1.55 12.55
CA VAL A 28 8.97 0.93 12.76
C VAL A 28 8.27 0.75 11.41
N ASP A 29 8.04 -0.50 11.02
CA ASP A 29 7.27 -0.87 9.83
C ASP A 29 5.86 -1.32 10.24
N VAL A 30 4.82 -0.61 9.75
CA VAL A 30 3.42 -0.96 9.96
C VAL A 30 2.73 -1.21 8.62
N ILE A 31 2.36 -2.47 8.38
CA ILE A 31 1.86 -2.95 7.09
C ILE A 31 0.51 -3.62 7.29
N GLY A 32 -0.52 -3.18 6.55
CA GLY A 32 -1.82 -3.88 6.49
C GLY A 32 -2.86 -3.37 7.47
N TYR A 33 -2.76 -2.11 7.89
CA TYR A 33 -3.67 -1.52 8.86
C TYR A 33 -4.36 -0.27 8.30
N GLY A 34 -5.59 0.00 8.74
CA GLY A 34 -6.31 1.23 8.44
C GLY A 34 -5.75 2.44 9.19
N ASN A 35 -5.26 2.23 10.42
CA ASN A 35 -4.50 3.20 11.20
C ASN A 35 -3.11 2.64 11.48
N GLY A 36 -2.04 3.37 11.13
CA GLY A 36 -0.67 2.92 11.37
C GLY A 36 -0.30 2.93 12.85
N ILE A 37 -0.27 4.11 13.46
CA ILE A 37 0.02 4.31 14.88
C ILE A 37 -1.03 5.23 15.49
N ILE A 38 -1.63 4.81 16.60
CA ILE A 38 -2.54 5.63 17.41
C ILE A 38 -1.91 5.85 18.78
N MET A 39 -1.93 7.11 19.24
CA MET A 39 -1.56 7.46 20.61
C MET A 39 -2.64 8.31 21.26
N ASP A 40 -3.14 7.89 22.43
CA ASP A 40 -4.18 8.65 23.13
C ASP A 40 -3.58 9.85 23.89
N GLU A 41 -2.40 9.67 24.51
CA GLU A 41 -1.65 10.73 25.18
C GLU A 41 -0.14 10.54 24.96
N ALA A 42 0.54 11.56 24.44
CA ALA A 42 1.97 11.51 24.18
C ALA A 42 2.69 12.80 24.57
N TYR A 43 3.86 12.65 25.20
CA TYR A 43 4.77 13.77 25.47
C TYR A 43 6.22 13.36 25.24
N ASN A 44 7.00 14.25 24.61
CA ASN A 44 8.42 14.02 24.29
C ASN A 44 8.67 12.66 23.57
N THR A 45 7.81 12.31 22.62
CA THR A 45 7.95 11.10 21.80
C THR A 45 8.56 11.47 20.46
N THR A 46 9.64 10.78 20.08
CA THR A 46 10.31 10.98 18.79
C THR A 46 10.08 9.76 17.90
N PHE A 47 9.67 9.99 16.66
CA PHE A 47 9.54 8.96 15.65
C PHE A 47 10.55 9.19 14.54
N ASN A 48 11.36 8.18 14.26
CA ASN A 48 12.36 8.24 13.19
C ASN A 48 12.15 7.06 12.24
N SER A 49 12.17 7.32 10.93
CA SER A 49 12.10 6.28 9.89
C SER A 49 10.88 5.37 10.06
N ILE A 50 9.66 5.93 10.05
CA ILE A 50 8.40 5.17 10.14
C ILE A 50 7.81 4.95 8.76
N ASN A 51 7.46 3.70 8.47
CA ASN A 51 6.80 3.31 7.24
C ASN A 51 5.37 2.81 7.53
N ILE A 52 4.37 3.46 6.95
CA ILE A 52 2.95 3.07 7.09
C ILE A 52 2.39 2.83 5.70
N ILE A 53 2.07 1.58 5.41
CA ILE A 53 1.36 1.21 4.18
C ILE A 53 -0.08 0.88 4.55
N GLY A 54 -0.98 1.77 4.15
CA GLY A 54 -2.40 1.62 4.39
C GLY A 54 -2.93 0.29 3.85
N LEU A 55 -3.84 -0.34 4.59
CA LEU A 55 -4.50 -1.60 4.23
C LEU A 55 -5.05 -1.60 2.79
N GLN A 56 -5.50 -0.44 2.30
CA GLN A 56 -6.04 -0.28 0.95
C GLN A 56 -4.98 -0.47 -0.15
N ALA A 57 -3.79 0.11 0.00
CA ALA A 57 -2.70 -0.07 -0.96
C ALA A 57 -2.25 -1.54 -1.04
N LEU A 58 -2.15 -2.23 0.10
CA LEU A 58 -1.81 -3.66 0.15
C LEU A 58 -2.87 -4.56 -0.48
N LYS A 59 -4.16 -4.28 -0.23
CA LYS A 59 -5.25 -5.01 -0.88
C LYS A 59 -5.16 -4.88 -2.39
N VAL A 60 -4.96 -3.64 -2.88
CA VAL A 60 -4.84 -3.36 -4.31
C VAL A 60 -3.62 -4.04 -4.92
N ILE A 61 -2.45 -4.02 -4.25
CA ILE A 61 -1.24 -4.73 -4.70
C ILE A 61 -1.51 -6.24 -4.84
N LYS A 62 -2.09 -6.88 -3.81
CA LYS A 62 -2.39 -8.32 -3.84
C LYS A 62 -3.39 -8.69 -4.92
N GLU A 63 -4.45 -7.91 -5.08
CA GLU A 63 -5.44 -8.12 -6.14
C GLU A 63 -4.82 -7.96 -7.54
N THR A 64 -3.93 -6.98 -7.71
CA THR A 64 -3.19 -6.75 -8.95
C THR A 64 -2.32 -7.96 -9.29
N GLN A 65 -1.59 -8.51 -8.31
CA GLN A 65 -0.75 -9.71 -8.50
C GLN A 65 -1.59 -10.95 -8.87
N ILE A 66 -2.74 -11.14 -8.22
CA ILE A 66 -3.65 -12.25 -8.54
C ILE A 66 -4.18 -12.12 -9.98
N LEU A 67 -4.60 -10.94 -10.41
CA LEU A 67 -5.05 -10.72 -11.79
C LEU A 67 -3.90 -10.90 -12.78
N LEU A 68 -2.72 -10.37 -12.47
CA LEU A 68 -1.53 -10.53 -13.31
C LEU A 68 -1.18 -12.00 -13.54
N SER A 69 -1.32 -12.87 -12.53
CA SER A 69 -1.10 -14.32 -12.66
C SER A 69 -2.06 -15.04 -13.62
N LYS A 70 -3.21 -14.43 -13.92
CA LYS A 70 -4.25 -15.02 -14.78
C LYS A 70 -4.16 -14.54 -16.23
N ILE A 71 -3.36 -13.50 -16.50
CA ILE A 71 -3.17 -12.95 -17.84
C ILE A 71 -2.04 -13.70 -18.51
N LYS A 72 -2.23 -14.10 -19.78
CA LYS A 72 -1.14 -14.59 -20.62
C LYS A 72 -0.26 -13.43 -21.05
N LEU A 73 0.75 -13.16 -20.24
CA LEU A 73 1.83 -12.22 -20.52
C LEU A 73 3.13 -12.98 -20.76
N ASP A 74 4.07 -12.30 -21.40
CA ASP A 74 5.46 -12.73 -21.41
C ASP A 74 5.98 -12.84 -19.96
N GLU A 75 6.65 -13.95 -19.63
CA GLU A 75 7.10 -14.25 -18.26
C GLU A 75 8.05 -13.19 -17.71
N LYS A 76 8.89 -12.60 -18.58
CA LYS A 76 9.82 -11.55 -18.18
C LYS A 76 9.06 -10.28 -17.82
N LEU A 77 8.12 -9.85 -18.66
CA LEU A 77 7.26 -8.70 -18.36
C LEU A 77 6.43 -8.91 -17.09
N GLN A 78 5.89 -10.11 -16.89
CA GLN A 78 5.15 -10.46 -15.70
C GLN A 78 6.00 -10.39 -14.42
N ASN A 79 7.24 -10.89 -14.48
CA ASN A 79 8.19 -10.79 -13.37
C ASN A 79 8.59 -9.34 -13.09
N ASP A 80 8.86 -8.55 -14.13
CA ASP A 80 9.23 -7.14 -13.98
C ASP A 80 8.12 -6.35 -13.28
N ILE A 81 6.85 -6.58 -13.64
CA ILE A 81 5.70 -5.97 -12.95
C ILE A 81 5.63 -6.42 -11.49
N ASN A 82 5.77 -7.72 -11.22
CA ASN A 82 5.72 -8.25 -9.85
C ASN A 82 6.84 -7.69 -8.96
N ILE A 83 8.06 -7.57 -9.50
CA ILE A 83 9.20 -6.96 -8.81
C ILE A 83 8.87 -5.51 -8.46
N LYS A 84 8.35 -4.73 -9.41
CA LYS A 84 7.99 -3.33 -9.18
C LYS A 84 6.85 -3.17 -8.19
N LEU A 85 5.83 -4.04 -8.23
CA LEU A 85 4.77 -4.07 -7.23
C LEU A 85 5.30 -4.41 -5.83
N LYS A 86 6.28 -5.32 -5.74
CA LYS A 86 6.96 -5.65 -4.48
C LYS A 86 7.81 -4.49 -3.98
N GLU A 87 8.54 -3.81 -4.86
CA GLU A 87 9.30 -2.61 -4.52
C GLU A 87 8.40 -1.48 -3.99
N ILE A 88 7.18 -1.31 -4.53
CA ILE A 88 6.18 -0.37 -4.02
C ILE A 88 5.69 -0.81 -2.63
N GLU A 89 5.43 -2.12 -2.45
CA GLU A 89 5.01 -2.71 -1.18
C GLU A 89 6.07 -2.60 -0.07
N THR A 90 7.35 -2.54 -0.42
CA THR A 90 8.45 -2.46 0.56
C THR A 90 9.17 -1.12 0.55
N ALA A 91 8.64 -0.11 -0.16
CA ALA A 91 9.26 1.20 -0.27
C ALA A 91 9.30 1.88 1.12
N PRO A 92 10.43 2.51 1.49
CA PRO A 92 10.59 3.12 2.81
C PRO A 92 9.88 4.47 2.94
N THR A 93 9.51 5.12 1.83
CA THR A 93 8.85 6.43 1.82
C THR A 93 7.76 6.50 0.75
N LYS A 94 6.78 7.40 0.93
CA LYS A 94 5.74 7.67 -0.06
C LYS A 94 6.34 8.16 -1.39
N GLU A 95 7.38 8.98 -1.35
CA GLU A 95 8.06 9.50 -2.54
C GLU A 95 8.78 8.39 -3.32
N SER A 96 9.43 7.45 -2.61
CA SER A 96 10.09 6.31 -3.25
C SER A 96 9.06 5.33 -3.83
N ALA A 97 7.98 5.05 -3.11
CA ALA A 97 6.86 4.24 -3.60
C ALA A 97 6.24 4.87 -4.87
N THR A 98 6.00 6.18 -4.84
CA THR A 98 5.47 6.95 -5.98
C THR A 98 6.43 6.95 -7.16
N SER A 99 7.74 7.13 -6.93
CA SER A 99 8.76 7.06 -7.97
C SER A 99 8.79 5.69 -8.66
N THR A 100 8.73 4.61 -7.87
CA THR A 100 8.67 3.24 -8.40
C THR A 100 7.38 3.00 -9.18
N TYR A 101 6.24 3.49 -8.68
CA TYR A 101 4.97 3.45 -9.41
C TYR A 101 5.05 4.19 -10.75
N MET A 102 5.63 5.38 -10.80
CA MET A 102 5.78 6.13 -12.05
C MET A 102 6.68 5.40 -13.06
N LYS A 103 7.76 4.76 -12.59
CA LYS A 103 8.61 3.90 -13.43
C LYS A 103 7.84 2.68 -13.97
N LEU A 104 7.02 2.05 -13.12
CA LEU A 104 6.15 0.95 -13.53
C LEU A 104 5.21 1.42 -14.65
N ILE A 105 4.42 2.46 -14.45
CA ILE A 105 3.49 2.97 -15.46
C ILE A 105 4.19 3.34 -16.77
N SER A 106 5.33 4.01 -16.69
CA SER A 106 6.13 4.36 -17.87
C SER A 106 6.55 3.12 -18.67
N SER A 107 7.04 2.08 -17.98
CA SER A 107 7.44 0.81 -18.61
C SER A 107 6.28 0.01 -19.23
N LEU A 108 5.04 0.29 -18.80
CA LEU A 108 3.83 -0.39 -19.29
C LEU A 108 3.14 0.37 -20.43
N SER A 109 3.59 1.58 -20.77
CA SER A 109 2.98 2.43 -21.80
C SER A 109 2.92 1.78 -23.18
N ASP A 110 3.87 0.90 -23.50
CA ASP A 110 3.91 0.13 -24.75
C ASP A 110 3.05 -1.16 -24.71
N HIS A 111 2.52 -1.53 -23.53
CA HIS A 111 1.83 -2.80 -23.28
C HIS A 111 0.36 -2.63 -22.83
N VAL A 112 -0.20 -1.42 -22.98
CA VAL A 112 -1.51 -1.01 -22.42
C VAL A 112 -2.66 -1.94 -22.83
N THR A 113 -2.65 -2.48 -24.05
CA THR A 113 -3.68 -3.40 -24.56
C THR A 113 -3.67 -4.78 -23.92
N VAL A 114 -2.51 -5.27 -23.49
CA VAL A 114 -2.39 -6.58 -22.80
C VAL A 114 -2.65 -6.42 -21.30
N LEU A 115 -2.38 -5.23 -20.77
CA LEU A 115 -2.48 -4.91 -19.35
C LEU A 115 -3.81 -4.25 -18.97
N THR A 116 -4.73 -4.12 -19.91
CA THR A 116 -6.08 -3.56 -19.68
C THR A 116 -6.80 -4.19 -18.47
N PRO A 117 -6.69 -5.51 -18.19
CA PRO A 117 -7.36 -6.10 -17.02
C PRO A 117 -6.80 -5.66 -15.67
N ILE A 118 -5.53 -5.24 -15.58
CA ILE A 118 -4.92 -4.75 -14.33
C ILE A 118 -4.90 -3.22 -14.24
N TRP A 119 -5.16 -2.52 -15.34
CA TRP A 119 -5.10 -1.06 -15.41
C TRP A 119 -5.96 -0.34 -14.35
N PRO A 120 -7.22 -0.75 -14.09
CA PRO A 120 -8.02 -0.14 -13.04
C PRO A 120 -7.38 -0.25 -11.66
N HIS A 121 -6.73 -1.37 -11.36
CA HIS A 121 -6.06 -1.59 -10.08
C HIS A 121 -4.81 -0.71 -9.95
N LEU A 122 -4.05 -0.55 -11.03
CA LEU A 122 -2.90 0.37 -11.07
C LEU A 122 -3.35 1.83 -10.84
N CYS A 123 -4.48 2.25 -11.40
CA CYS A 123 -5.04 3.59 -11.14
C CYS A 123 -5.47 3.78 -9.68
N ILE A 124 -6.08 2.76 -9.06
CA ILE A 124 -6.45 2.81 -7.63
C ILE A 124 -5.19 2.86 -6.74
N LEU A 125 -4.14 2.12 -7.12
CA LEU A 125 -2.86 2.17 -6.44
C LEU A 125 -2.26 3.58 -6.50
N ALA A 126 -2.33 4.24 -7.67
CA ALA A 126 -1.94 5.64 -7.81
C ALA A 126 -2.66 6.55 -6.81
N GLY A 127 -3.99 6.42 -6.72
CA GLY A 127 -4.81 7.20 -5.78
C GLY A 127 -4.40 6.95 -4.33
N SER A 128 -4.09 5.70 -3.99
CA SER A 128 -3.65 5.31 -2.63
C SER A 128 -2.25 5.79 -2.27
N LEU A 129 -1.41 6.07 -3.28
CA LEU A 129 -0.03 6.55 -3.12
C LEU A 129 0.09 8.07 -3.23
N ILE A 130 -0.89 8.78 -3.81
CA ILE A 130 -0.86 10.23 -3.98
C ILE A 130 -1.66 10.94 -2.88
N ALA A 131 -2.78 10.36 -2.42
CA ALA A 131 -3.63 10.91 -1.36
C ALA A 131 -2.91 11.10 -0.03
#